data_AF-A0AA39IWH5-F1
#
_entry.id   AF-A0AA39IWH5-F1
#
_cell.length_a   1.000
_cell.length_b   1.000
_cell.length_c   1.000
_cell.angle_alpha   90.00
_cell.angle_beta   90.00
_cell.angle_gamma   90.00
#
_symmetry.space_group_name_H-M   'P 1'
#
loop_
_entity.id
_entity.type
_entity.pdbx_description
1 polymer ?
#
loop_
_entity_poly.entity_id
_entity_poly.type
_entity_poly.pdbx_seq_one_letter_code
_entity_poly.pdbx_strand_id
1 'polypeptide(L)'
;MASQQSTSRVLCCFITSLLFVIIVPTLWINLVLKLTTNSGVPDNNGNSDYITRTIVLQAGVVSADIPHTTVVVDWEIIWDTCRSYGIINCTDVNIFFDMNLSPSDPRYNNGPGSNNRVTDPIFIWNATVIQAELITFRTELVLLMDGEDSYLTAYPFDSYYAFITAFAQEALTNNSVDTDLATSIGLIS
;
A
#
# COMPACT_ATOMS: atom_id res chain seq x y z
N MET A 1 -36.24 56.75 -5.18
CA MET A 1 -34.80 56.64 -5.48
C MET A 1 -34.46 55.17 -5.65
N ALA A 2 -34.21 54.73 -6.88
CA ALA A 2 -33.89 53.34 -7.16
C ALA A 2 -32.40 53.11 -6.89
N SER A 3 -32.10 52.20 -5.94
CA SER A 3 -30.74 51.80 -5.60
C SER A 3 -30.11 51.03 -6.77
N GLN A 4 -29.18 51.67 -7.48
CA GLN A 4 -28.30 51.02 -8.45
C GLN A 4 -27.45 49.97 -7.73
N GLN A 5 -27.87 48.69 -7.78
CA GLN A 5 -27.02 47.58 -7.36
C GLN A 5 -25.78 47.56 -8.25
N SER A 6 -24.62 47.76 -7.63
CA SER A 6 -23.32 47.80 -8.30
C SER A 6 -23.00 46.44 -8.91
N THR A 7 -23.19 46.32 -10.22
CA THR A 7 -22.85 45.16 -11.06
C THR A 7 -21.41 44.67 -10.87
N SER A 8 -20.51 45.57 -10.46
CA SER A 8 -19.13 45.25 -10.11
C SER A 8 -19.01 44.27 -8.94
N ARG A 9 -19.88 44.38 -7.92
CA ARG A 9 -19.85 43.47 -6.76
C ARG A 9 -20.27 42.05 -7.14
N VAL A 10 -21.29 41.93 -7.98
CA VAL A 10 -21.79 40.63 -8.47
C VAL A 10 -20.73 39.95 -9.33
N LEU A 11 -20.05 40.70 -10.21
CA LEU A 11 -18.96 40.18 -11.03
C LEU A 11 -17.78 39.70 -10.18
N CYS A 12 -17.42 40.43 -9.13
CA CYS A 12 -16.33 40.05 -8.23
C CYS A 12 -16.63 38.74 -7.46
N CYS A 13 -17.86 38.57 -6.96
CA CYS A 13 -18.29 37.32 -6.32
C CYS A 13 -18.26 36.14 -7.30
N PHE A 14 -18.64 36.36 -8.56
CA PHE A 14 -18.61 35.32 -9.57
C PHE A 14 -17.18 34.89 -9.90
N ILE A 15 -16.26 35.85 -10.10
CA ILE A 15 -14.85 35.57 -10.41
C ILE A 15 -14.16 34.85 -9.25
N THR A 16 -14.40 35.28 -8.01
CA THR A 16 -13.80 34.64 -6.81
C THR A 16 -14.33 33.21 -6.62
N SER A 17 -15.63 33.00 -6.81
CA SER A 17 -16.22 31.65 -6.76
C SER A 17 -15.67 30.75 -7.86
N LEU A 18 -15.57 31.26 -9.08
CA LEU A 18 -15.02 30.52 -10.22
C LEU A 18 -13.55 30.16 -10.01
N LEU A 19 -12.74 31.10 -9.50
CA LEU A 19 -11.34 30.85 -9.15
C LEU A 19 -11.22 29.77 -8.08
N PHE A 20 -12.04 29.81 -7.04
CA PHE A 20 -12.04 28.77 -6.00
C PHE A 20 -12.36 27.38 -6.59
N VAL A 21 -13.37 27.30 -7.45
CA VAL A 21 -13.79 26.05 -8.12
C VAL A 21 -12.73 25.50 -9.07
N ILE A 22 -11.83 26.32 -9.61
CA ILE A 22 -10.76 25.86 -10.53
C ILE A 22 -9.46 25.59 -9.77
N ILE A 23 -9.05 26.51 -8.88
CA ILE A 23 -7.75 26.45 -8.19
C ILE A 23 -7.72 25.29 -7.20
N VAL A 24 -8.79 25.08 -6.44
CA VAL A 24 -8.81 24.03 -5.42
C VAL A 24 -8.64 22.65 -6.08
N PRO A 25 -9.47 22.22 -7.06
CA PRO A 25 -9.27 20.92 -7.70
C PRO A 25 -7.93 20.77 -8.42
N THR A 26 -7.42 21.83 -9.06
CA THR A 26 -6.12 21.76 -9.74
C THR A 26 -4.95 21.60 -8.76
N LEU A 27 -4.95 22.29 -7.63
CA LEU A 27 -3.96 22.07 -6.57
C LEU A 27 -4.05 20.65 -6.00
N TRP A 28 -5.27 20.16 -5.77
CA TRP A 28 -5.51 18.78 -5.31
C TRP A 28 -4.97 17.74 -6.29
N ILE A 29 -5.27 17.86 -7.58
CA ILE A 29 -4.78 16.94 -8.62
C ILE A 29 -3.25 16.95 -8.67
N ASN A 30 -2.62 18.12 -8.63
CA ASN A 30 -1.16 18.23 -8.63
C ASN A 30 -0.53 17.64 -7.38
N LEU A 31 -1.15 17.80 -6.21
CA LEU A 31 -0.68 17.21 -4.96
C LEU A 31 -0.73 15.69 -5.01
N VAL A 32 -1.85 15.13 -5.49
CA VAL A 32 -2.04 13.68 -5.69
C VAL A 32 -0.98 13.12 -6.63
N LEU A 33 -0.77 13.74 -7.79
CA LEU A 33 0.24 13.30 -8.76
C LEU A 33 1.66 13.34 -8.20
N LYS A 34 1.98 14.34 -7.37
CA LYS A 34 3.30 14.49 -6.76
C LYS A 34 3.56 13.43 -5.67
N LEU A 35 2.52 12.97 -4.98
CA LEU A 35 2.63 11.85 -4.03
C LEU A 35 2.88 10.51 -4.75
N THR A 36 2.39 10.35 -5.98
CA THR A 36 2.56 9.10 -6.76
C THR A 36 3.99 8.90 -7.28
N THR A 37 4.80 9.95 -7.42
CA THR A 37 6.10 9.89 -8.12
C THR A 37 7.32 9.53 -7.26
N ASN A 38 7.17 9.33 -5.95
CA ASN A 38 8.30 9.04 -5.06
C ASN A 38 8.51 7.54 -4.78
N SER A 39 8.12 6.67 -5.71
CA SER A 39 8.51 5.26 -5.66
C SER A 39 9.87 5.09 -6.32
N GLY A 40 10.93 5.21 -5.52
CA GLY A 40 12.26 4.80 -5.94
C GLY A 40 12.28 3.28 -6.09
N VAL A 41 12.21 2.79 -7.33
CA VAL A 41 12.70 1.45 -7.65
C VAL A 41 14.15 1.40 -7.19
N PRO A 42 14.58 0.43 -6.37
CA PRO A 42 15.98 0.32 -6.01
C PRO A 42 16.80 0.12 -7.29
N ASP A 43 17.71 1.06 -7.56
CA ASP A 43 18.70 0.92 -8.62
C ASP A 43 19.54 -0.32 -8.31
N ASN A 44 19.26 -1.42 -9.02
CA ASN A 44 20.05 -2.65 -8.97
C ASN A 44 21.39 -2.43 -9.68
N ASN A 45 22.26 -1.64 -9.04
CA ASN A 45 23.66 -1.52 -9.40
C ASN A 45 24.46 -2.49 -8.53
N GLY A 46 24.19 -3.78 -8.70
CA GLY A 46 24.75 -4.88 -7.92
C GLY A 46 25.42 -5.90 -8.83
N ASN A 47 26.74 -5.90 -8.78
CA ASN A 47 27.66 -6.83 -9.42
C ASN A 47 27.17 -8.29 -9.35
N SER A 48 27.12 -8.96 -10.51
CA SER A 48 26.71 -10.36 -10.62
C SER A 48 27.73 -11.27 -9.91
N ASP A 49 27.31 -11.96 -8.86
CA ASP A 49 27.95 -13.25 -8.56
C ASP A 49 27.02 -14.31 -7.96
N TYR A 50 25.88 -13.94 -7.36
CA TYR A 50 24.80 -14.89 -7.08
C TYR A 50 23.46 -14.17 -7.21
N ILE A 51 22.64 -14.57 -8.18
CA ILE A 51 21.27 -14.05 -8.31
C ILE A 51 20.46 -14.70 -7.19
N THR A 52 20.40 -14.05 -6.03
CA THR A 52 19.47 -14.44 -4.97
C THR A 52 18.05 -14.27 -5.50
N ARG A 53 17.20 -15.27 -5.26
CA ARG A 53 15.79 -15.18 -5.63
C ARG A 53 15.12 -14.11 -4.76
N THR A 54 14.41 -13.21 -5.41
CA THR A 54 13.66 -12.12 -4.78
C THR A 54 12.24 -12.11 -5.36
N ILE A 55 11.25 -12.11 -4.47
CA ILE A 55 9.84 -11.89 -4.81
C ILE A 55 9.54 -10.41 -4.61
N VAL A 56 9.08 -9.74 -5.67
CA VAL A 56 8.72 -8.34 -5.60
C VAL A 56 7.20 -8.22 -5.54
N LEU A 57 6.73 -7.60 -4.48
CA LEU A 57 5.34 -7.33 -4.19
C LEU A 57 5.01 -5.87 -4.54
N GLN A 58 3.78 -5.66 -4.99
CA GLN A 58 3.17 -4.34 -5.08
C GLN A 58 1.93 -4.35 -4.21
N ALA A 59 1.72 -3.29 -3.44
CA ALA A 59 0.53 -3.12 -2.62
C ALA A 59 -0.12 -1.75 -2.85
N GLY A 60 -1.44 -1.69 -2.80
CA GLY A 60 -2.23 -0.48 -2.86
C GLY A 60 -3.23 -0.44 -1.72
N VAL A 61 -3.34 0.68 -1.02
CA VAL A 61 -4.37 0.85 0.02
C VAL A 61 -5.72 1.09 -0.65
N VAL A 62 -6.70 0.27 -0.30
CA VAL A 62 -8.08 0.33 -0.80
C VAL A 62 -8.96 1.17 0.12
N SER A 63 -8.83 0.95 1.43
CA SER A 63 -9.60 1.65 2.45
C SER A 63 -8.88 1.58 3.79
N ALA A 64 -9.18 2.52 4.69
CA ALA A 64 -8.75 2.44 6.08
C ALA A 64 -9.94 2.61 7.01
N ASP A 65 -10.07 1.71 7.99
CA ASP A 65 -10.97 1.88 9.11
C ASP A 65 -10.16 2.42 10.28
N ILE A 66 -10.17 3.74 10.33
CA ILE A 66 -9.40 4.53 11.26
C ILE A 66 -9.83 4.29 12.73
N PRO A 67 -11.15 4.28 13.07
CA PRO A 67 -11.62 3.87 14.40
C PRO A 67 -11.17 2.48 14.84
N HIS A 68 -11.05 1.54 13.91
CA HIS A 68 -10.62 0.16 14.20
C HIS A 68 -9.13 -0.07 13.96
N THR A 69 -8.37 0.96 13.57
CA THR A 69 -6.93 0.89 13.24
C THR A 69 -6.61 -0.17 12.19
N THR A 70 -7.50 -0.40 11.22
CA THR A 70 -7.27 -1.36 10.13
C THR A 70 -7.15 -0.67 8.78
N VAL A 71 -6.45 -1.32 7.86
CA VAL A 71 -6.26 -0.89 6.49
C VAL A 71 -6.44 -2.08 5.56
N VAL A 72 -7.30 -1.94 4.57
CA VAL A 72 -7.48 -2.95 3.53
C VAL A 72 -6.52 -2.63 2.40
N VAL A 73 -5.66 -3.59 2.07
CA VAL A 73 -4.71 -3.47 0.96
C VAL A 73 -5.02 -4.51 -0.11
N ASP A 74 -4.96 -4.06 -1.35
CA ASP A 74 -4.86 -4.94 -2.51
C ASP A 74 -3.38 -5.12 -2.83
N TRP A 75 -2.91 -6.34 -2.99
CA TRP A 75 -1.52 -6.62 -3.29
C TRP A 75 -1.37 -7.72 -4.34
N GLU A 76 -0.25 -7.69 -5.04
CA GLU A 76 0.08 -8.65 -6.08
C GLU A 76 1.58 -8.89 -6.17
N ILE A 77 1.96 -10.02 -6.78
CA ILE A 77 3.35 -10.32 -7.10
C ILE A 77 3.62 -9.80 -8.51
N ILE A 78 4.45 -8.76 -8.62
CA ILE A 78 4.77 -8.14 -9.91
C ILE A 78 6.05 -8.72 -10.53
N TRP A 79 6.89 -9.35 -9.71
CA TRP A 79 8.15 -9.91 -10.18
C TRP A 79 8.63 -11.07 -9.32
N ASP A 80 9.26 -12.05 -9.96
CA ASP A 80 10.04 -13.11 -9.31
C ASP A 80 11.34 -13.24 -10.10
N THR A 81 12.47 -12.88 -9.49
CA THR A 81 13.77 -12.89 -10.18
C THR A 81 14.13 -14.28 -10.70
N CYS A 82 13.69 -15.35 -10.01
CA CYS A 82 13.96 -16.71 -10.46
C CYS A 82 13.37 -16.96 -11.86
N ARG A 83 12.13 -16.51 -12.09
CA ARG A 83 11.48 -16.62 -13.40
C ARG A 83 12.10 -15.68 -14.42
N SER A 84 12.33 -14.43 -14.04
CA SER A 84 12.77 -13.39 -14.98
C SER A 84 14.17 -13.60 -15.53
N TYR A 85 15.04 -14.28 -14.77
CA TYR A 85 16.36 -14.68 -15.25
C TYR A 85 16.37 -16.04 -15.97
N GLY A 86 15.20 -16.65 -16.23
CA GLY A 86 15.09 -17.90 -16.97
C GLY A 86 15.57 -19.14 -16.20
N ILE A 87 15.55 -19.10 -14.86
CA ILE A 87 15.90 -20.26 -14.03
C ILE A 87 14.78 -21.31 -14.19
N ILE A 88 15.15 -22.50 -14.64
CA ILE A 88 14.18 -23.53 -15.07
C ILE A 88 13.54 -24.28 -13.87
N ASN A 89 14.18 -24.24 -12.69
CA ASN A 89 13.79 -25.00 -11.51
C ASN A 89 13.46 -24.10 -10.32
N CYS A 90 12.58 -23.12 -10.52
CA CYS A 90 12.08 -22.31 -9.42
C CYS A 90 11.17 -23.14 -8.52
N THR A 91 11.54 -23.24 -7.25
CA THR A 91 10.72 -23.87 -6.20
C THR A 91 9.46 -23.03 -5.93
N ASP A 92 8.43 -23.65 -5.37
CA ASP A 92 7.27 -22.88 -4.89
C ASP A 92 7.67 -22.04 -3.67
N VAL A 93 7.03 -20.88 -3.51
CA VAL A 93 7.33 -19.94 -2.44
C VAL A 93 6.09 -19.63 -1.63
N ASN A 94 6.17 -19.88 -0.34
CA ASN A 94 5.18 -19.50 0.64
C ASN A 94 5.35 -18.02 0.97
N ILE A 95 4.31 -17.22 0.77
CA ILE A 95 4.26 -15.80 1.12
C ILE A 95 3.47 -15.65 2.42
N PHE A 96 4.00 -14.83 3.32
CA PHE A 96 3.42 -14.54 4.62
C PHE A 96 3.36 -13.04 4.84
N PHE A 97 2.28 -12.55 5.46
CA PHE A 97 2.26 -11.24 6.09
C PHE A 97 2.40 -11.43 7.60
N ASP A 98 3.24 -10.60 8.22
CA ASP A 98 3.36 -10.60 9.67
C ASP A 98 2.12 -9.94 10.27
N MET A 99 1.15 -10.76 10.66
CA MET A 99 -0.07 -10.34 11.33
C MET A 99 0.09 -10.24 12.84
N ASN A 100 1.30 -10.41 13.40
CA ASN A 100 1.53 -10.28 14.85
C ASN A 100 1.27 -8.86 15.37
N LEU A 101 1.06 -7.90 14.47
CA LEU A 101 0.70 -6.53 14.79
C LEU A 101 -0.82 -6.30 14.70
N SER A 102 -1.62 -7.32 14.39
CA SER A 102 -3.07 -7.21 14.27
C SER A 102 -3.80 -7.19 15.61
N PRO A 103 -4.75 -6.26 15.87
CA PRO A 103 -5.62 -6.38 17.00
C PRO A 103 -6.44 -7.64 16.74
N SER A 104 -6.30 -8.58 17.67
CA SER A 104 -7.18 -9.74 17.81
C SER A 104 -8.58 -9.50 17.27
N ASP A 105 -9.04 -10.49 16.51
CA ASP A 105 -10.45 -10.81 16.34
C ASP A 105 -11.24 -10.51 17.63
N PRO A 106 -12.35 -9.75 17.58
CA PRO A 106 -13.17 -9.44 18.76
C PRO A 106 -13.75 -10.68 19.46
N ARG A 107 -13.63 -11.87 18.87
CA ARG A 107 -13.91 -13.17 19.53
C ARG A 107 -12.82 -13.60 20.53
N TYR A 108 -11.65 -12.97 20.53
CA TYR A 108 -10.49 -13.32 21.36
C TYR A 108 -9.82 -12.07 21.96
N ASN A 109 -10.40 -11.49 23.02
CA ASN A 109 -9.79 -10.56 23.98
C ASN A 109 -8.45 -9.86 23.57
N ASN A 110 -8.56 -8.76 22.80
CA ASN A 110 -7.65 -7.60 22.75
C ASN A 110 -6.12 -7.84 22.92
N GLY A 111 -5.53 -8.64 22.04
CA GLY A 111 -4.08 -8.68 21.75
C GLY A 111 -3.81 -9.65 20.59
N PRO A 112 -2.70 -9.53 19.84
CA PRO A 112 -2.36 -10.56 18.86
C PRO A 112 -2.39 -11.92 19.56
N GLY A 113 -3.24 -12.84 19.07
CA GLY A 113 -3.53 -14.10 19.78
C GLY A 113 -2.29 -14.98 20.02
N SER A 114 -1.16 -14.62 19.42
CA SER A 114 0.14 -15.26 19.52
C SER A 114 1.22 -14.29 18.99
N ASN A 115 2.42 -14.33 19.56
CA ASN A 115 3.63 -13.70 19.01
C ASN A 115 4.48 -14.67 18.19
N ASN A 116 4.02 -15.92 18.04
CA ASN A 116 4.68 -16.90 17.20
C ASN A 116 4.59 -16.46 15.75
N ARG A 117 5.68 -16.68 15.01
CA ARG A 117 5.73 -16.49 13.56
C ARG A 117 4.57 -17.25 12.91
N VAL A 118 3.85 -16.57 12.01
CA VAL A 118 2.80 -17.19 11.20
C VAL A 118 3.40 -18.37 10.43
N THR A 119 2.81 -19.56 10.59
CA THR A 119 3.24 -20.79 9.92
C THR A 119 2.39 -21.16 8.72
N ASP A 120 1.21 -20.55 8.60
CA ASP A 120 0.28 -20.77 7.49
C ASP A 120 0.45 -19.65 6.45
N PRO A 121 0.91 -19.95 5.22
CA PRO A 121 1.11 -18.93 4.21
C PRO A 121 -0.21 -18.30 3.78
N ILE A 122 -0.20 -16.99 3.55
CA ILE A 122 -1.37 -16.31 2.96
C ILE A 122 -1.59 -16.76 1.51
N PHE A 123 -0.49 -17.10 0.83
CA PHE A 123 -0.49 -17.49 -0.55
C PHE A 123 0.75 -18.32 -0.88
N ILE A 124 0.58 -19.32 -1.74
CA ILE A 124 1.66 -20.15 -2.24
C ILE A 124 1.89 -19.77 -3.70
N TRP A 125 3.00 -19.08 -3.95
CA TRP A 125 3.43 -18.68 -5.27
C TRP A 125 4.07 -19.85 -6.01
N ASN A 126 3.39 -20.32 -7.05
CA ASN A 126 3.91 -21.32 -7.96
C ASN A 126 4.58 -20.65 -9.16
N ALA A 127 5.92 -20.69 -9.18
CA ALA A 127 6.72 -20.04 -10.22
C ALA A 127 6.58 -20.69 -11.60
N THR A 128 6.07 -21.94 -11.67
CA THR A 128 5.88 -22.67 -12.94
C THR A 128 4.56 -22.33 -13.64
N VAL A 129 3.61 -21.68 -12.97
CA VAL A 129 2.33 -21.30 -13.58
C VAL A 129 2.55 -20.08 -14.48
N ILE A 130 2.63 -20.35 -15.78
CA ILE A 130 2.92 -19.36 -16.84
C ILE A 130 1.86 -18.25 -16.91
N GLN A 131 0.65 -18.50 -16.40
CA GLN A 131 -0.56 -17.64 -16.45
C GLN A 131 -0.98 -17.10 -15.08
N ALA A 132 -0.05 -16.52 -14.32
CA ALA A 132 -0.46 -15.59 -13.26
C ALA A 132 -0.90 -14.28 -13.93
N GLU A 133 -2.08 -14.30 -14.57
CA GLU A 133 -2.80 -13.07 -14.88
C GLU A 133 -3.03 -12.35 -13.56
N LEU A 134 -2.28 -11.26 -13.32
CA LEU A 134 -2.40 -10.28 -12.23
C LEU A 134 -3.37 -10.71 -11.12
N ILE A 135 -2.95 -11.69 -10.32
CA ILE A 135 -3.78 -12.16 -9.21
C ILE A 135 -3.62 -11.14 -8.11
N THR A 136 -4.60 -10.25 -8.01
CA THR A 136 -4.70 -9.30 -6.91
C THR A 136 -5.37 -9.98 -5.73
N PHE A 137 -4.71 -9.93 -4.58
CA PHE A 137 -5.22 -10.40 -3.32
C PHE A 137 -5.64 -9.21 -2.48
N ARG A 138 -6.69 -9.39 -1.67
CA ARG A 138 -7.13 -8.38 -0.72
C ARG A 138 -6.89 -8.89 0.70
N THR A 139 -6.15 -8.11 1.48
CA THR A 139 -5.85 -8.43 2.88
C THR A 139 -6.17 -7.24 3.76
N GLU A 140 -6.79 -7.49 4.90
CA GLU A 140 -6.91 -6.50 5.97
C GLU A 140 -5.65 -6.56 6.85
N LEU A 141 -4.94 -5.44 6.90
CA LEU A 141 -3.74 -5.20 7.69
C LEU A 141 -4.03 -4.13 8.74
N VAL A 142 -3.03 -3.83 9.55
CA VAL A 142 -3.20 -3.00 10.73
C VAL A 142 -2.41 -1.73 10.57
N LEU A 143 -3.07 -0.64 10.92
CA LEU A 143 -2.54 0.69 10.79
C LEU A 143 -1.81 1.02 12.08
N LEU A 144 -0.48 0.98 12.01
CA LEU A 144 0.38 1.45 13.07
C LEU A 144 0.61 2.95 12.87
N MET A 145 0.15 3.73 13.83
CA MET A 145 0.40 5.17 13.85
C MET A 145 1.77 5.43 14.46
N ASP A 146 2.66 6.04 13.69
CA ASP A 146 3.97 6.47 14.18
C ASP A 146 3.85 7.91 14.74
N GLY A 147 4.05 8.06 16.05
CA GLY A 147 4.18 9.35 16.74
C GLY A 147 2.98 9.82 17.58
N GLU A 148 3.28 10.58 18.64
CA GLU A 148 2.33 11.18 19.60
C GLU A 148 1.41 12.27 18.98
N ASP A 149 1.66 12.67 17.73
CA ASP A 149 0.99 13.80 17.06
C ASP A 149 0.00 13.40 15.96
N SER A 150 -0.21 12.10 15.72
CA SER A 150 -1.16 11.60 14.71
C SER A 150 -2.58 11.57 15.28
N TYR A 151 -3.15 12.75 15.49
CA TYR A 151 -4.52 12.88 15.97
C TYR A 151 -5.52 12.57 14.85
N LEU A 152 -6.31 11.50 15.04
CA LEU A 152 -7.49 11.06 14.28
C LEU A 152 -8.57 12.13 14.00
N THR A 153 -8.36 13.36 14.46
CA THR A 153 -9.33 14.45 14.45
C THR A 153 -9.50 15.14 13.10
N ALA A 154 -8.60 14.95 12.13
CA ALA A 154 -8.64 15.66 10.84
C ALA A 154 -8.86 14.74 9.62
N TYR A 155 -9.52 13.59 9.79
CA TYR A 155 -10.08 12.81 8.69
C TYR A 155 -11.00 13.69 7.80
N PRO A 156 -10.91 13.65 6.45
CA PRO A 156 -10.09 12.75 5.60
C PRO A 156 -8.76 13.35 5.11
N PHE A 157 -8.24 14.42 5.72
CA PHE A 157 -7.12 15.19 5.17
C PHE A 157 -5.73 14.81 5.72
N ASP A 158 -5.65 13.88 6.66
CA ASP A 158 -4.40 13.41 7.23
C ASP A 158 -3.71 12.34 6.36
N SER A 159 -2.38 12.36 6.35
CA SER A 159 -1.56 11.29 5.77
C SER A 159 -1.28 10.23 6.81
N TYR A 160 -1.60 8.97 6.49
CA TYR A 160 -1.31 7.83 7.35
C TYR A 160 -0.14 7.02 6.78
N TYR A 161 0.74 6.56 7.66
CA TYR A 161 1.76 5.58 7.33
C TYR A 161 1.23 4.20 7.71
N ALA A 162 1.30 3.26 6.78
CA ALA A 162 1.02 1.85 7.05
C ALA A 162 2.31 1.06 6.92
N PHE A 163 2.62 0.26 7.94
CA PHE A 163 3.76 -0.65 7.91
C PHE A 163 3.28 -2.02 7.44
N ILE A 164 3.68 -2.39 6.22
CA ILE A 164 3.41 -3.70 5.64
C ILE A 164 4.68 -4.53 5.78
N THR A 165 4.63 -5.59 6.58
CA THR A 165 5.74 -6.56 6.70
C THR A 165 5.33 -7.88 6.06
N ALA A 166 6.01 -8.23 4.98
CA ALA A 166 5.88 -9.50 4.31
C ALA A 166 7.21 -10.25 4.37
N PHE A 167 7.14 -11.58 4.36
CA PHE A 167 8.32 -12.43 4.16
C PHE A 167 7.96 -13.64 3.32
N ALA A 168 8.98 -14.25 2.73
CA ALA A 168 8.82 -15.42 1.89
C ALA A 168 9.72 -16.57 2.33
N GLN A 169 9.27 -17.80 2.08
CA GLN A 169 10.06 -19.02 2.28
C GLN A 169 9.84 -20.00 1.15
N GLU A 170 10.86 -20.76 0.79
CA GLU A 170 10.68 -21.89 -0.12
C GLU A 170 9.77 -22.95 0.50
N ALA A 171 8.77 -23.42 -0.22
CA ALA A 171 7.76 -24.34 0.29
C ALA A 171 8.32 -25.71 0.70
N LEU A 172 9.42 -26.15 0.06
CA LEU A 172 10.02 -27.45 0.30
C LEU A 172 11.05 -27.44 1.43
N THR A 173 11.82 -26.36 1.56
CA THR A 173 13.00 -26.31 2.45
C THR A 173 12.77 -25.39 3.65
N ASN A 174 11.74 -24.54 3.62
CA ASN A 174 11.52 -23.43 4.55
C ASN A 174 12.68 -22.42 4.62
N ASN A 175 13.59 -22.45 3.64
CA ASN A 175 14.65 -21.46 3.53
C ASN A 175 14.04 -20.09 3.22
N SER A 176 14.59 -19.02 3.80
CA SER A 176 14.13 -17.66 3.52
C SER A 176 14.40 -17.28 2.06
N VAL A 177 13.41 -16.64 1.44
CA VAL A 177 13.52 -16.02 0.12
C VAL A 177 13.40 -14.51 0.32
N ASP A 178 14.23 -13.75 -0.38
CA ASP A 178 14.19 -12.29 -0.27
C ASP A 178 12.85 -11.78 -0.78
N THR A 179 12.31 -10.78 -0.10
CA THR A 179 11.08 -10.09 -0.50
C THR A 179 11.36 -8.61 -0.58
N ASP A 180 10.86 -7.99 -1.66
CA ASP A 180 10.91 -6.56 -1.84
C ASP A 180 9.49 -6.01 -2.04
N LEU A 181 9.23 -4.81 -1.56
CA LEU A 181 7.96 -4.12 -1.72
C LEU A 181 8.21 -2.90 -2.61
N ALA A 182 7.98 -3.06 -3.91
CA ALA A 182 8.34 -2.05 -4.91
C ALA A 182 7.58 -0.74 -4.73
N THR A 183 6.28 -0.82 -4.41
CA THR A 183 5.43 0.35 -4.18
C THR A 183 4.33 0.04 -3.16
N SER A 184 4.07 1.01 -2.28
CA SER A 184 2.83 1.07 -1.49
C SER A 184 2.21 2.46 -1.68
N ILE A 185 1.10 2.53 -2.41
CA ILE A 185 0.40 3.79 -2.67
C ILE A 185 -1.06 3.57 -2.38
N GLY A 186 -1.67 4.45 -1.57
CA GLY A 186 -3.11 4.58 -1.63
C GLY A 186 -3.60 5.89 -1.06
N LEU A 187 -4.73 6.32 -1.63
CA LEU A 187 -5.44 7.51 -1.26
C LEU A 187 -6.72 7.02 -0.58
N ILE A 188 -6.88 7.38 0.69
CA ILE A 188 -8.13 7.15 1.40
C ILE A 188 -9.01 8.36 1.04
N SER A 189 -10.02 8.16 0.20
CA SER A 189 -10.99 9.18 -0.21
C SER A 189 -12.24 9.16 0.66
#